data_AF-A0A3M5ERT2-F1
#
_entry.id   AF-A0A3M5ERT2-F1
#
_cell.length_a   1.000
_cell.length_b   1.000
_cell.length_c   1.000
_cell.angle_alpha   90.00
_cell.angle_beta   90.00
_cell.angle_gamma   90.00
#
_symmetry.space_group_name_H-M   'P 1'
#
loop_
_entity.id
_entity.type
_entity.pdbx_description
1 polymer ?
#
loop_
_entity_poly.entity_id
_entity_poly.type
_entity_poly.pdbx_seq_one_letter_code
_entity_poly.pdbx_strand_id
1 'polypeptide(L)'
;AGASFGQFSIHESDSVADFSLKIFDTTLHSLMEVREHLDTHALERAIAAIAHAQRVEFYGFGASGAVASDAQHKFFRLLLSAAAYSDPHMQAMSAVTLKPSDVAICISQSGRSKDLLITANLVR
;
A
#
# COMPACT_ATOMS: atom_id res chain seq x y z
N ALA A 1 32.06 -12.23 5.28
CA ALA A 1 30.78 -12.96 5.34
C ALA A 1 29.69 -11.94 5.04
N GLY A 2 29.21 -11.90 3.79
CA GLY A 2 28.30 -10.86 3.33
C GLY A 2 26.93 -11.01 3.98
N ALA A 3 26.45 -9.94 4.61
CA ALA A 3 25.11 -9.89 5.14
C ALA A 3 24.11 -9.82 3.98
N SER A 4 23.35 -10.90 3.77
CA SER A 4 22.22 -10.93 2.85
C SER A 4 21.05 -10.18 3.48
N PHE A 5 21.02 -8.86 3.33
CA PHE A 5 19.78 -8.11 3.47
C PHE A 5 18.90 -8.45 2.26
N GLY A 6 17.67 -8.89 2.50
CA GLY A 6 16.85 -9.65 1.53
C GLY A 6 16.74 -9.12 0.09
N GLN A 7 16.44 -10.03 -0.84
CA GLN A 7 16.10 -9.84 -2.26
C GLN A 7 17.11 -9.10 -3.17
N PHE A 8 18.27 -8.70 -2.63
CA PHE A 8 19.36 -8.14 -3.42
C PHE A 8 20.64 -8.97 -3.22
N SER A 9 21.13 -9.62 -4.28
CA SER A 9 22.48 -10.21 -4.30
C SER A 9 23.51 -9.11 -4.53
N ILE A 10 23.66 -8.23 -3.53
CA ILE A 10 24.65 -7.14 -3.50
C ILE A 10 25.92 -7.70 -2.87
N HIS A 11 27.04 -7.52 -3.58
CA HIS A 11 28.37 -7.90 -3.12
C HIS A 11 29.21 -6.64 -2.88
N GLU A 12 30.13 -6.71 -1.93
CA GLU A 12 31.04 -5.59 -1.61
C GLU A 12 31.93 -5.18 -2.80
N SER A 13 32.13 -6.08 -3.75
CA SER A 13 32.92 -5.85 -4.97
C SER A 13 32.12 -5.29 -6.16
N ASP A 14 30.81 -5.10 -6.02
CA ASP A 14 29.97 -4.58 -7.09
C ASP A 14 30.31 -3.11 -7.38
N SER A 15 30.36 -2.75 -8.67
CA SER A 15 30.47 -1.36 -9.10
C SER A 15 29.14 -0.63 -9.03
N VAL A 16 29.15 0.70 -9.16
CA VAL A 16 27.94 1.53 -9.27
C VAL A 16 27.08 1.11 -10.48
N ALA A 17 27.71 0.66 -11.57
CA ALA A 17 27.00 0.14 -12.74
C ALA A 17 26.28 -1.17 -12.40
N ASP A 18 26.93 -2.07 -11.67
CA ASP A 18 26.33 -3.33 -11.23
C ASP A 18 25.16 -3.09 -10.27
N PHE A 19 25.28 -2.14 -9.33
CA PHE A 19 24.17 -1.75 -8.46
C PHE A 19 22.97 -1.22 -9.24
N SER A 20 23.23 -0.37 -10.24
CA SER A 20 22.16 0.18 -11.08
C SER A 20 21.39 -0.96 -11.76
N LEU A 21 22.10 -1.88 -12.42
CA LEU A 21 21.49 -3.05 -13.07
C LEU A 21 20.70 -3.91 -12.08
N LYS A 22 21.32 -4.28 -10.95
CA LYS A 22 20.68 -5.13 -9.94
C LYS A 22 19.41 -4.52 -9.35
N ILE A 23 19.40 -3.21 -9.08
CA ILE A 23 18.20 -2.52 -8.55
C ILE A 23 17.06 -2.55 -9.59
N PHE A 24 17.36 -2.26 -10.87
CA PHE A 24 16.37 -2.33 -11.93
C PHE A 24 15.85 -3.76 -12.15
N ASP A 25 16.75 -4.75 -12.17
CA ASP A 25 16.38 -6.17 -12.33
C ASP A 25 15.50 -6.65 -11.18
N THR A 26 15.84 -6.32 -9.92
CA THR A 26 14.99 -6.64 -8.77
C THR A 26 13.62 -5.96 -8.88
N THR A 27 13.58 -4.69 -9.31
CA THR A 27 12.31 -3.97 -9.49
C THR A 27 11.45 -4.61 -10.57
N LEU A 28 12.04 -4.97 -11.72
CA LEU A 28 11.36 -5.68 -12.79
C LEU A 28 10.82 -7.04 -12.32
N HIS A 29 11.64 -7.78 -11.57
CA HIS A 29 11.23 -9.05 -11.02
C HIS A 29 10.03 -8.91 -10.08
N SER A 30 10.05 -7.96 -9.14
CA SER A 30 8.91 -7.70 -8.25
C SER A 30 7.65 -7.29 -9.03
N LEU A 31 7.77 -6.48 -10.09
CA LEU A 31 6.63 -6.14 -10.95
C LEU A 31 6.06 -7.36 -11.68
N MET A 32 6.93 -8.26 -12.15
CA MET A 32 6.51 -9.53 -12.75
C MET A 32 5.80 -10.42 -11.72
N GLU A 33 6.34 -10.57 -10.52
CA GLU A 33 5.70 -11.33 -9.43
C GLU A 33 4.31 -10.78 -9.12
N VAL A 34 4.16 -9.45 -9.00
CA VAL A 34 2.84 -8.82 -8.79
C VAL A 34 1.89 -9.14 -9.93
N ARG A 35 2.34 -9.08 -11.19
CA ARG A 35 1.51 -9.40 -12.37
C ARG A 35 1.00 -10.84 -12.32
N GLU A 36 1.85 -11.80 -11.99
CA GLU A 36 1.48 -13.22 -11.99
C GLU A 36 0.55 -13.60 -10.82
N HIS A 37 0.62 -12.89 -9.70
CA HIS A 37 -0.20 -13.17 -8.51
C HIS A 37 -1.43 -12.27 -8.39
N LEU A 38 -1.68 -11.39 -9.37
CA LEU A 38 -2.79 -10.46 -9.33
C LEU A 38 -4.14 -11.19 -9.48
N ASP A 39 -4.95 -11.20 -8.43
CA ASP A 39 -6.34 -11.68 -8.52
C ASP A 39 -7.21 -10.60 -9.18
N THR A 40 -7.53 -10.82 -10.46
CA THR A 40 -8.36 -9.92 -11.26
C THR A 40 -9.78 -9.79 -10.73
N HIS A 41 -10.35 -10.85 -10.13
CA HIS A 41 -11.68 -10.79 -9.53
C HIS A 41 -11.67 -9.98 -8.23
N ALA A 42 -10.62 -10.10 -7.41
CA ALA A 42 -10.47 -9.25 -6.24
C ALA A 42 -10.32 -7.77 -6.63
N LEU A 43 -9.55 -7.50 -7.69
CA LEU A 43 -9.38 -6.14 -8.20
C LEU A 43 -10.69 -5.56 -8.72
N GLU A 44 -11.47 -6.32 -9.48
CA GLU A 44 -12.79 -5.89 -9.99
C GLU A 44 -13.75 -5.53 -8.84
N ARG A 45 -13.82 -6.35 -7.80
CA ARG A 45 -14.63 -6.06 -6.60
C ARG A 45 -14.17 -4.79 -5.89
N ALA A 46 -12.86 -4.59 -5.76
CA ALA A 46 -12.30 -3.39 -5.14
C ALA A 46 -12.61 -2.14 -5.96
N ILE A 47 -12.46 -2.19 -7.29
CA ILE A 47 -12.80 -1.08 -8.20
C ILE A 47 -14.29 -0.73 -8.08
N ALA A 48 -15.18 -1.72 -8.09
CA ALA A 48 -16.61 -1.50 -7.96
C ALA A 48 -16.98 -0.83 -6.62
N ALA A 49 -16.39 -1.29 -5.50
CA ALA A 49 -16.61 -0.67 -4.19
C ALA A 49 -16.13 0.78 -4.16
N ILE A 50 -14.94 1.07 -4.71
CA ILE A 50 -14.35 2.41 -4.79
C ILE A 50 -15.19 3.34 -5.67
N ALA A 51 -15.65 2.86 -6.84
CA ALA A 51 -16.39 3.67 -7.81
C ALA A 51 -17.74 4.17 -7.28
N HIS A 52 -18.33 3.46 -6.31
CA HIS A 52 -19.59 3.83 -5.67
C HIS A 52 -19.40 4.51 -4.30
N ALA A 53 -18.16 4.64 -3.83
CA ALA A 53 -17.87 5.19 -2.52
C ALA A 53 -18.14 6.70 -2.47
N GLN A 54 -18.73 7.17 -1.37
CA GLN A 54 -18.86 8.61 -1.09
C GLN A 54 -17.55 9.21 -0.55
N ARG A 55 -16.73 8.36 0.09
CA ARG A 55 -15.42 8.70 0.65
C ARG A 55 -14.51 7.48 0.60
N VAL A 56 -13.25 7.70 0.26
CA VAL A 56 -12.19 6.68 0.28
C VAL A 56 -11.07 7.12 1.20
N GLU A 57 -10.74 6.29 2.20
CA GLU A 57 -9.67 6.58 3.13
C GLU A 57 -8.54 5.55 3.03
N PHE A 58 -7.30 6.02 3.07
CA PHE A 58 -6.10 5.19 2.98
C PHE A 58 -5.37 5.17 4.32
N TYR A 59 -5.10 3.98 4.83
CA TYR A 59 -4.42 3.78 6.11
C TYR A 59 -3.13 3.00 5.91
N GLY A 60 -2.02 3.48 6.47
CA GLY A 60 -0.73 2.82 6.38
C GLY A 60 0.35 3.53 7.18
N PHE A 61 1.40 2.80 7.57
CA PHE A 61 2.50 3.33 8.39
C PHE A 61 3.82 3.33 7.61
N GLY A 62 4.73 4.24 7.95
CA GLY A 62 6.06 4.31 7.35
C GLY A 62 6.01 4.38 5.82
N ALA A 63 6.71 3.46 5.14
CA ALA A 63 6.71 3.37 3.67
C ALA A 63 5.30 3.15 3.09
N SER A 64 4.45 2.35 3.75
CA SER A 64 3.04 2.20 3.34
C SER A 64 2.24 3.49 3.49
N GLY A 65 2.62 4.34 4.44
CA GLY A 65 2.02 5.67 4.61
C GLY A 65 2.34 6.60 3.42
N ALA A 66 3.55 6.50 2.86
CA ALA A 66 3.89 7.23 1.63
C ALA A 66 3.05 6.75 0.44
N VAL A 67 2.81 5.44 0.32
CA VAL A 67 1.91 4.87 -0.70
C VAL A 67 0.47 5.35 -0.50
N ALA A 68 -0.02 5.42 0.75
CA ALA A 68 -1.34 5.94 1.07
C ALA A 68 -1.50 7.42 0.65
N SER A 69 -0.49 8.24 0.89
CA SER A 69 -0.49 9.65 0.49
C SER A 69 -0.46 9.83 -1.03
N ASP A 70 0.36 9.05 -1.74
CA ASP A 70 0.38 9.02 -3.21
C ASP A 70 -0.97 8.57 -3.78
N ALA A 71 -1.61 7.56 -3.18
CA ALA A 71 -2.94 7.11 -3.57
C ALA A 71 -4.00 8.21 -3.37
N GLN A 72 -4.00 8.91 -2.22
CA GLN A 72 -4.88 10.06 -1.99
C GLN A 72 -4.72 11.11 -3.10
N HIS A 73 -3.48 11.48 -3.44
CA HIS A 73 -3.21 12.46 -4.49
C HIS A 73 -3.72 12.01 -5.86
N LYS A 74 -3.54 10.72 -6.22
CA LYS A 74 -4.06 10.16 -7.47
C LYS A 74 -5.58 10.11 -7.50
N PHE A 75 -6.23 9.80 -6.37
CA PHE A 75 -7.69 9.68 -6.30
C PHE A 75 -8.38 11.04 -6.36
N PHE A 76 -7.74 12.12 -5.92
CA PHE A 76 -8.25 13.47 -6.19
C PHE A 76 -8.35 13.78 -7.68
N ARG A 77 -7.44 13.27 -8.51
CA ARG A 77 -7.53 13.42 -9.97
C ARG A 77 -8.69 12.64 -10.58
N LEU A 78 -9.23 11.66 -9.85
CA LEU A 78 -10.42 10.89 -10.22
C LEU A 78 -11.71 11.49 -9.63
N LEU A 79 -11.62 12.69 -9.02
CA LEU A 79 -12.74 13.41 -8.39
C LEU A 79 -13.38 12.64 -7.22
N LEU A 80 -12.65 11.71 -6.60
CA LEU A 80 -13.08 11.02 -5.40
C LEU A 80 -12.70 11.83 -4.15
N SER A 81 -13.60 11.85 -3.17
CA SER A 81 -13.29 12.37 -1.83
C SER A 81 -12.32 11.42 -1.13
N ALA A 82 -11.05 11.80 -1.07
CA ALA A 82 -9.96 10.94 -0.59
C ALA A 82 -9.18 11.55 0.59
N ALA A 83 -8.85 10.72 1.57
CA ALA A 83 -7.98 11.09 2.70
C ALA A 83 -6.96 10.00 2.98
N ALA A 84 -5.76 10.36 3.45
CA ALA A 84 -4.76 9.41 3.92
C ALA A 84 -4.34 9.73 5.35
N TYR A 85 -4.22 8.69 6.19
CA TYR A 85 -3.81 8.82 7.58
C TYR A 85 -2.71 7.83 7.90
N SER A 86 -1.62 8.32 8.46
CA SER A 86 -0.50 7.50 8.95
C SER A 86 -0.35 7.50 10.47
N ASP A 87 -1.02 8.41 11.16
CA ASP A 87 -1.09 8.41 12.62
C ASP A 87 -2.15 7.39 13.10
N PRO A 88 -1.81 6.47 14.01
CA PRO A 88 -2.72 5.40 14.44
C PRO A 88 -3.96 5.92 15.16
N HIS A 89 -3.85 7.03 15.91
CA HIS A 89 -5.01 7.62 16.59
C HIS A 89 -5.95 8.27 15.58
N MET A 90 -5.41 9.02 14.61
CA MET A 90 -6.19 9.62 13.53
C MET A 90 -6.88 8.56 12.68
N GLN A 91 -6.18 7.47 12.34
CA GLN A 91 -6.77 6.33 11.64
C GLN A 91 -7.96 5.74 12.41
N ALA A 92 -7.80 5.45 13.70
CA ALA A 92 -8.87 4.90 14.52
C ALA A 92 -10.06 5.86 14.65
N MET A 93 -9.80 7.16 14.89
CA MET A 93 -10.84 8.19 14.94
C MET A 93 -11.58 8.32 13.60
N SER A 94 -10.88 8.24 12.47
CA SER A 94 -11.51 8.32 11.16
C SER A 94 -12.33 7.07 10.84
N ALA A 95 -11.78 5.88 11.11
CA ALA A 95 -12.40 4.59 10.83
C ALA A 95 -13.78 4.44 11.47
N VAL A 96 -13.95 4.91 12.72
CA VAL A 96 -15.26 4.86 13.41
C VAL A 96 -16.31 5.80 12.82
N THR A 97 -15.91 6.78 12.00
CA THR A 97 -16.82 7.69 11.31
C THR A 97 -17.23 7.21 9.92
N LEU A 98 -16.62 6.13 9.42
CA LEU A 98 -16.96 5.58 8.12
C LEU A 98 -18.39 5.07 8.11
N LYS A 99 -19.08 5.35 7.00
CA LYS A 99 -20.43 4.88 6.74
C LYS A 99 -20.38 3.66 5.81
N PRO A 100 -21.45 2.87 5.70
CA PRO A 100 -21.51 1.74 4.75
C PRO A 100 -21.31 2.13 3.27
N SER A 101 -21.40 3.42 2.95
CA SER A 101 -21.14 3.98 1.62
C SER A 101 -19.67 4.41 1.42
N ASP A 102 -18.81 4.24 2.41
CA ASP A 102 -17.42 4.67 2.39
C ASP A 102 -16.49 3.44 2.29
N VAL A 103 -15.25 3.66 1.85
CA VAL A 103 -14.26 2.59 1.68
C VAL A 103 -12.99 2.94 2.44
N ALA A 104 -12.46 1.98 3.21
CA ALA A 104 -11.13 2.05 3.80
C ALA A 104 -10.17 1.10 3.06
N ILE A 105 -8.99 1.60 2.72
CA ILE A 105 -7.91 0.84 2.07
C ILE A 105 -6.72 0.79 3.02
N CYS A 106 -6.52 -0.37 3.63
CA CYS A 106 -5.43 -0.63 4.59
C CYS A 106 -4.20 -1.20 3.86
N ILE A 107 -3.07 -0.50 3.91
CA ILE A 107 -1.84 -0.86 3.20
C ILE A 107 -0.80 -1.40 4.19
N SER A 108 -0.49 -2.69 4.12
CA SER A 108 0.55 -3.34 4.92
C SER A 108 1.24 -4.44 4.14
N GLN A 109 2.57 -4.37 4.05
CA GLN A 109 3.37 -5.40 3.38
C GLN A 109 3.31 -6.74 4.14
N SER A 110 3.39 -6.70 5.48
CA SER A 110 3.42 -7.92 6.29
C SER A 110 2.04 -8.46 6.62
N GLY A 111 0.99 -7.63 6.49
CA GLY A 111 -0.36 -7.92 6.95
C GLY A 111 -0.49 -8.07 8.47
N ARG A 112 0.54 -7.73 9.24
CA ARG A 112 0.66 -8.03 10.69
C ARG A 112 0.78 -6.79 11.57
N SER A 113 0.68 -5.60 10.99
CA SER A 113 0.75 -4.34 11.74
C SER A 113 -0.41 -4.26 12.73
N LYS A 114 -0.14 -4.43 14.04
CA LYS A 114 -1.17 -4.50 15.09
C LYS A 114 -2.10 -3.31 15.06
N ASP A 115 -1.55 -2.10 14.99
CA ASP A 115 -2.36 -0.87 14.98
C ASP A 115 -3.25 -0.79 13.73
N LEU A 116 -2.77 -1.26 12.57
CA LEU A 116 -3.55 -1.25 11.33
C LEU A 116 -4.69 -2.28 11.41
N LEU A 117 -4.41 -3.46 11.97
CA LEU A 117 -5.43 -4.49 12.18
C LEU A 117 -6.51 -4.01 13.16
N ILE A 118 -6.12 -3.30 14.22
CA ILE A 118 -7.07 -2.68 15.14
C ILE A 118 -7.95 -1.67 14.37
N THR A 119 -7.36 -0.74 13.63
CA THR A 119 -8.11 0.22 12.80
C THR A 119 -9.04 -0.48 11.80
N ALA A 120 -8.55 -1.49 11.09
CA ALA A 120 -9.35 -2.21 10.10
C ALA A 120 -10.59 -2.87 10.72
N ASN A 121 -10.49 -3.39 11.95
CA ASN A 121 -11.61 -3.97 12.68
C ASN A 121 -12.62 -2.94 13.22
N LEU A 122 -12.28 -1.64 13.20
CA LEU A 122 -13.21 -0.56 13.58
C LEU A 122 -14.11 -0.13 12.41
N VAL A 123 -13.71 -0.43 11.17
CA VAL A 123 -14.50 -0.15 9.97
C VAL A 123 -15.71 -1.10 9.93
N ARG A 124 -16.91 -0.55 9.74
CA ARG A 124 -18.19 -1.30 9.76
C ARG A 124 -18.67 -1.70 8.38
#